data_AF-A0A3M0XSQ2-F1
#
_entry.id   AF-A0A3M0XSQ2-F1
#
_cell.length_a   1.000
_cell.length_b   1.000
_cell.length_c   1.000
_cell.angle_alpha   90.00
_cell.angle_beta   90.00
_cell.angle_gamma   90.00
#
_symmetry.space_group_name_H-M   'P 1'
#
loop_
_entity.id
_entity.type
_entity.pdbx_description
1 polymer ?
#
loop_
_entity_poly.entity_id
_entity_poly.type
_entity_poly.pdbx_seq_one_letter_code
_entity_poly.pdbx_strand_id
1 'polypeptide(L)'
;TFAQRAAQVAQRWRKRIEERAHSGEAVVLWGGGSKGVAFLTTLGLEEEVRAVVDINPHKQGRFMPGTGHPVVAPEELRAIEPGLVVVMNPVYVEEISRSLRELGVEAEVAAL
;
A
#
# COMPACT_ATOMS: atom_id res chain seq x y z
N THR A 1 14.78 -18.26 -13.98
CA THR A 1 13.59 -19.07 -13.63
C THR A 1 12.46 -18.16 -13.15
N PHE A 2 11.25 -18.69 -12.91
CA PHE A 2 10.18 -17.93 -12.25
C PHE A 2 10.62 -17.42 -10.87
N ALA A 3 11.18 -18.29 -10.03
CA ALA A 3 11.62 -17.94 -8.68
C ALA A 3 12.61 -16.77 -8.64
N GLN A 4 13.59 -16.75 -9.55
CA GLN A 4 14.55 -15.63 -9.64
C GLN A 4 13.88 -14.31 -10.01
N ARG A 5 12.94 -14.32 -10.96
CA ARG A 5 12.20 -13.11 -11.35
C ARG A 5 11.30 -12.62 -10.22
N ALA A 6 10.61 -13.52 -9.52
CA ALA A 6 9.80 -13.19 -8.36
C ALA A 6 10.64 -12.54 -7.25
N ALA A 7 11.81 -13.10 -6.93
CA ALA A 7 12.73 -12.54 -5.95
C ALA A 7 13.25 -11.14 -6.35
N GLN A 8 13.58 -10.93 -7.63
CA GLN A 8 14.00 -9.62 -8.13
C GLN A 8 12.88 -8.58 -8.04
N VAL A 9 11.65 -8.96 -8.38
CA VAL A 9 10.47 -8.08 -8.24
C VAL A 9 10.24 -7.72 -6.78
N ALA A 10 10.30 -8.70 -5.87
CA ALA A 10 10.16 -8.49 -4.44
C ALA A 10 11.22 -7.53 -3.89
N GLN A 11 12.50 -7.76 -4.22
CA GLN A 11 13.59 -6.90 -3.79
C GLN A 11 13.45 -5.46 -4.30
N ARG A 12 13.01 -5.29 -5.56
CA ARG A 12 12.76 -3.96 -6.14
C ARG A 12 11.65 -3.22 -5.41
N TRP A 13 10.56 -3.91 -5.07
CA TRP A 13 9.46 -3.31 -4.31
C TRP A 13 9.89 -2.93 -2.89
N ARG A 14 10.57 -3.85 -2.20
CA ARG A 14 11.11 -3.59 -0.86
C ARG A 14 11.99 -2.36 -0.86
N LYS A 15 13.00 -2.32 -1.74
CA LYS A 15 13.92 -1.19 -1.87
C LYS A 15 13.18 0.12 -2.13
N ARG A 16 12.23 0.12 -3.07
CA ARG A 16 11.45 1.32 -3.41
C ARG A 16 10.64 1.84 -2.23
N ILE A 17 10.03 0.97 -1.44
CA ILE A 17 9.23 1.34 -0.27
C ILE A 17 10.15 1.87 0.84
N GLU A 18 11.25 1.18 1.13
CA GLU A 18 12.25 1.63 2.10
C GLU A 18 12.83 3.00 1.72
N GLU A 19 13.15 3.25 0.45
CA GLU A 19 13.66 4.54 -0.02
C GLU A 19 12.67 5.69 0.21
N ARG A 20 11.38 5.47 -0.04
CA ARG A 20 10.31 6.46 0.21
C ARG A 20 10.09 6.69 1.71
N ALA A 21 10.02 5.62 2.48
CA ALA A 21 9.85 5.74 3.93
C ALA A 21 11.04 6.49 4.57
N HIS A 22 12.27 6.17 4.17
CA HIS A 22 13.48 6.84 4.67
C HIS A 22 13.64 8.29 4.18
N SER A 23 12.97 8.70 3.09
CA SER A 23 12.92 10.12 2.69
C SER A 23 11.88 10.93 3.48
N GLY A 24 11.16 10.29 4.40
CA GLY A 24 10.10 10.91 5.19
C GLY A 24 8.73 10.93 4.48
N GLU A 25 8.61 10.29 3.31
CA GLU A 25 7.33 10.16 2.61
C GLU A 25 6.51 9.01 3.20
N ALA A 26 5.23 9.26 3.50
CA ALA A 26 4.33 8.19 3.91
C ALA A 26 3.99 7.27 2.72
N VAL A 27 4.15 5.95 2.93
CA VAL A 27 3.73 4.92 1.97
C VAL A 27 2.49 4.21 2.49
N VAL A 28 1.49 4.01 1.62
CA VAL A 28 0.30 3.23 1.95
C VAL A 28 0.06 2.13 0.93
N LEU A 29 -0.53 1.03 1.39
CA LEU A 29 -1.01 -0.05 0.54
C LEU A 29 -2.51 0.14 0.27
N TRP A 30 -2.98 -0.01 -0.97
CA TRP A 30 -4.42 -0.05 -1.25
C TRP A 30 -4.86 -1.48 -1.56
N GLY A 31 -5.60 -2.07 -0.63
CA GLY A 31 -6.18 -3.42 -0.71
C GLY A 31 -5.72 -4.36 0.41
N GLY A 32 -6.48 -4.44 1.51
CA GLY A 32 -6.24 -5.34 2.65
C GLY A 32 -6.73 -6.77 2.46
N GLY A 33 -6.63 -7.31 1.23
CA GLY A 33 -6.96 -8.69 0.91
C GLY A 33 -5.76 -9.65 1.05
N SER A 34 -5.90 -10.88 0.55
CA SER A 34 -4.81 -11.87 0.56
C SER A 34 -3.53 -11.40 -0.14
N LYS A 35 -3.66 -10.59 -1.20
CA LYS A 35 -2.50 -9.98 -1.88
C LYS A 35 -1.74 -9.00 -0.98
N GLY A 36 -2.46 -8.14 -0.24
CA GLY A 36 -1.85 -7.19 0.69
C GLY A 36 -1.14 -7.90 1.84
N VAL A 37 -1.77 -8.93 2.41
CA VAL A 37 -1.14 -9.78 3.44
C VAL A 37 0.14 -10.41 2.89
N ALA A 38 0.04 -11.12 1.76
CA ALA A 38 1.19 -11.81 1.17
C ALA A 38 2.32 -10.84 0.81
N PHE A 39 2.00 -9.65 0.27
CA PHE A 39 2.99 -8.64 -0.07
C PHE A 39 3.75 -8.15 1.17
N LEU A 40 3.04 -7.73 2.21
CA LEU A 40 3.66 -7.24 3.45
C LEU A 40 4.51 -8.32 4.12
N THR A 41 3.99 -9.55 4.26
CA THR A 41 4.73 -10.64 4.92
C THR A 41 5.92 -11.12 4.10
N THR A 42 5.80 -11.18 2.77
CA THR A 42 6.90 -11.63 1.89
C THR A 42 8.02 -10.60 1.84
N LEU A 43 7.66 -9.32 1.85
CA LEU A 43 8.66 -8.25 1.83
C LEU A 43 9.20 -7.93 3.21
N GLY A 44 8.58 -8.42 4.31
CA GLY A 44 8.98 -8.10 5.67
C GLY A 44 8.97 -6.60 5.93
N LEU A 45 7.90 -5.94 5.49
CA LEU A 45 7.66 -4.51 5.69
C LEU A 45 6.78 -4.32 6.92
N GLU A 46 7.16 -3.35 7.75
CA GLU A 46 6.46 -2.99 8.98
C GLU A 46 6.31 -1.47 9.01
N GLU A 47 7.18 -0.75 9.71
CA GLU A 47 7.05 0.70 9.91
C GLU A 47 7.14 1.51 8.60
N GLU A 48 7.70 0.92 7.53
CA GLU A 48 7.82 1.56 6.21
C GLU A 48 6.46 1.73 5.51
N VAL A 49 5.45 0.96 5.88
CA VAL A 49 4.07 1.12 5.38
C VAL A 49 3.21 1.68 6.50
N ARG A 50 2.66 2.87 6.30
CA ARG A 50 1.92 3.56 7.37
C ARG A 50 0.55 2.96 7.64
N ALA A 51 -0.13 2.51 6.60
CA ALA A 51 -1.47 1.94 6.69
C ALA A 51 -1.83 1.13 5.44
N VAL A 52 -2.89 0.34 5.56
CA VAL A 52 -3.56 -0.32 4.44
C VAL A 52 -4.94 0.28 4.24
N VAL A 53 -5.21 0.81 3.05
CA VAL A 53 -6.51 1.34 2.65
C VAL A 53 -7.41 0.21 2.17
N ASP A 54 -8.65 0.17 2.64
CA ASP A 54 -9.67 -0.73 2.10
C ASP A 54 -11.04 -0.03 2.06
N ILE A 55 -11.74 -0.16 0.94
CA ILE A 55 -13.07 0.44 0.74
C ILE A 55 -14.17 -0.30 1.52
N ASN A 56 -13.90 -1.51 1.99
CA ASN A 56 -14.87 -2.29 2.74
C ASN A 56 -14.93 -1.78 4.20
N PRO A 57 -16.06 -1.18 4.63
CA PRO A 57 -16.19 -0.63 5.98
C PRO A 57 -16.07 -1.67 7.09
N HIS A 58 -16.33 -2.95 6.79
CA HIS A 58 -16.17 -4.02 7.78
C HIS A 58 -14.72 -4.30 8.16
N LYS A 59 -13.76 -3.89 7.32
CA LYS A 59 -12.32 -4.06 7.58
C LYS A 59 -11.67 -2.84 8.22
N GLN A 60 -12.24 -1.66 8.03
CA GLN A 60 -11.72 -0.41 8.57
C GLN A 60 -11.71 -0.43 10.11
N GLY A 61 -10.72 0.22 10.71
CA GLY A 61 -10.49 0.20 12.16
C GLY A 61 -9.95 -1.12 12.70
N ARG A 62 -9.65 -2.10 11.83
CA ARG A 62 -8.97 -3.34 12.19
C ARG A 62 -7.49 -3.27 11.79
N PHE A 63 -6.80 -4.39 11.95
CA PHE A 63 -5.38 -4.51 11.63
C PHE A 63 -5.12 -5.65 10.66
N MET A 64 -4.08 -5.49 9.83
CA MET A 64 -3.63 -6.51 8.91
C MET A 64 -3.12 -7.74 9.67
N PRO A 65 -3.53 -8.94 9.28
CA PRO A 65 -3.05 -10.16 9.92
C PRO A 65 -1.55 -10.35 9.68
N GLY A 66 -0.82 -10.76 10.71
CA GLY A 66 0.61 -11.03 10.67
C GLY A 66 1.49 -9.80 10.88
N THR A 67 1.13 -8.65 10.31
CA THR A 67 1.97 -7.44 10.33
C THR A 67 1.40 -6.27 11.11
N GLY A 68 0.13 -6.32 11.53
CA GLY A 68 -0.43 -5.35 12.47
C GLY A 68 -0.68 -3.95 11.91
N HIS A 69 -0.55 -3.73 10.60
CA HIS A 69 -0.82 -2.44 9.98
C HIS A 69 -2.29 -2.04 10.16
N PRO A 70 -2.60 -0.78 10.53
CA PRO A 70 -3.97 -0.33 10.61
C PRO A 70 -4.63 -0.36 9.23
N VAL A 71 -5.89 -0.81 9.19
CA VAL A 71 -6.73 -0.75 8.00
C VAL A 71 -7.62 0.48 8.09
N VAL A 72 -7.41 1.41 7.16
CA VAL A 72 -8.01 2.75 7.17
C VAL A 72 -8.99 2.94 6.01
N ALA A 73 -9.91 3.89 6.17
CA ALA A 73 -10.77 4.34 5.10
C ALA A 73 -10.00 5.25 4.10
N PRO A 74 -10.41 5.33 2.83
CA PRO A 74 -9.81 6.25 1.86
C PRO A 74 -9.73 7.70 2.35
N GLU A 75 -10.74 8.17 3.09
CA GLU A 75 -10.84 9.53 3.60
C GLU A 75 -9.72 9.89 4.58
N GLU A 76 -9.18 8.91 5.30
CA GLU A 76 -8.06 9.10 6.24
C GLU A 76 -6.76 9.48 5.51
N LEU A 77 -6.67 9.25 4.19
CA LEU A 77 -5.52 9.66 3.40
C LEU A 77 -5.29 11.17 3.36
N ARG A 78 -6.32 11.98 3.60
CA ARG A 78 -6.17 13.44 3.74
C ARG A 78 -5.30 13.84 4.91
N ALA A 79 -5.31 13.04 5.98
CA ALA A 79 -4.47 13.28 7.15
C ALA A 79 -3.12 12.56 7.06
N ILE A 80 -3.06 11.44 6.33
CA ILE A 80 -1.82 10.68 6.13
C ILE A 80 -0.91 11.36 5.10
N GLU A 81 -1.49 12.03 4.09
CA GLU A 81 -0.77 12.69 2.98
C GLU A 81 0.31 11.79 2.36
N PRO A 82 -0.06 10.60 1.83
CA PRO A 82 0.93 9.66 1.31
C PRO A 82 1.66 10.20 0.08
N GLY A 83 2.98 10.03 0.05
CA GLY A 83 3.77 10.26 -1.17
C GLY A 83 3.65 9.11 -2.17
N LEU A 84 3.34 7.89 -1.69
CA LEU A 84 3.19 6.69 -2.52
C LEU A 84 2.00 5.84 -2.09
N VAL A 85 1.12 5.52 -3.05
CA VAL A 85 0.03 4.56 -2.93
C VAL A 85 0.36 3.32 -3.78
N VAL A 86 0.57 2.18 -3.11
CA VAL A 86 0.82 0.89 -3.78
C VAL A 86 -0.49 0.11 -3.92
N VAL A 87 -0.98 -0.01 -5.14
CA VAL A 87 -2.24 -0.68 -5.49
C VAL A 87 -2.01 -2.18 -5.68
N MET A 88 -2.71 -3.00 -4.89
CA MET A 88 -2.55 -4.45 -4.92
C MET A 88 -3.19 -5.15 -6.13
N ASN A 89 -4.04 -4.46 -6.88
CA ASN A 89 -4.66 -4.97 -8.09
C ASN A 89 -4.69 -3.90 -9.19
N PRO A 90 -3.92 -4.05 -10.29
CA PRO A 90 -3.79 -3.03 -11.32
C PRO A 90 -5.12 -2.65 -11.99
N VAL A 91 -6.13 -3.53 -11.96
CA VAL A 91 -7.47 -3.25 -12.49
C VAL A 91 -8.11 -2.02 -11.83
N TYR A 92 -7.79 -1.72 -10.57
CA TYR A 92 -8.41 -0.60 -9.84
C TYR A 92 -7.58 0.68 -9.89
N VAL A 93 -6.48 0.75 -10.65
CA VAL A 93 -5.60 1.93 -10.69
C VAL A 93 -6.36 3.19 -11.12
N GLU A 94 -7.20 3.09 -12.15
CA GLU A 94 -7.97 4.25 -12.65
C GLU A 94 -8.99 4.76 -11.63
N GLU A 95 -9.70 3.82 -10.98
CA GLU A 95 -10.69 4.12 -9.94
C GLU A 95 -10.03 4.74 -8.71
N ILE A 96 -8.97 4.11 -8.20
CA ILE A 96 -8.21 4.60 -7.04
C ILE A 96 -7.60 5.97 -7.33
N SER A 97 -7.01 6.17 -8.52
CA SER A 97 -6.47 7.48 -8.90
C SER A 97 -7.56 8.55 -8.96
N ARG A 98 -8.79 8.18 -9.37
CA ARG A 98 -9.93 9.10 -9.33
C ARG A 98 -10.33 9.44 -7.90
N SER A 99 -10.45 8.44 -7.03
CA SER A 99 -10.74 8.66 -5.61
C SER A 99 -9.71 9.55 -4.94
N LEU A 100 -8.41 9.38 -5.21
CA LEU A 100 -7.36 10.25 -4.68
C LEU A 100 -7.56 11.71 -5.11
N ARG A 101 -7.84 11.95 -6.40
CA ARG A 101 -8.15 13.30 -6.91
C ARG A 101 -9.38 13.91 -6.27
N GLU A 102 -10.46 13.15 -6.11
CA GLU A 102 -11.69 13.60 -5.44
C GLU A 102 -11.47 13.92 -3.95
N LEU A 103 -10.55 13.19 -3.32
CA LEU A 103 -10.14 13.45 -1.94
C LEU A 103 -9.17 14.62 -1.80
N GLY A 104 -8.58 15.11 -2.89
CA GLY A 104 -7.53 16.13 -2.89
C GLY A 104 -6.18 15.59 -2.39
N VAL A 105 -5.92 14.30 -2.57
CA VAL A 105 -4.68 13.64 -2.15
C VAL A 105 -3.75 13.52 -3.35
N GLU A 106 -2.59 14.17 -3.27
CA GLU A 106 -1.53 14.11 -4.26
C GLU A 106 -0.53 13.01 -3.88
N ALA A 107 -0.52 11.90 -4.62
CA ALA A 107 0.36 10.77 -4.37
C ALA A 107 0.79 10.10 -5.68
N GLU A 108 2.01 9.54 -5.71
CA GLU A 108 2.39 8.61 -6.77
C GLU A 108 1.55 7.33 -6.65
N VAL A 109 0.93 6.88 -7.75
CA VAL A 109 0.20 5.60 -7.81
C VAL A 109 1.06 4.57 -8.54
N ALA A 110 1.39 3.48 -7.86
CA ALA A 110 2.09 2.35 -8.45
C ALA A 110 1.30 1.06 -8.21
N ALA A 111 1.38 0.10 -9.13
CA ALA A 111 0.67 -1.18 -9.02
C ALA A 111 1.62 -2.37 -9.22
N LEU A 112 1.28 -3.48 -8.56
CA LEU A 112 1.94 -4.78 -8.68
C LEU A 112 1.92 -5.34 -10.11
#